data_AF-A2F701-F1
#
_entry.id   AF-A2F701-F1
#
_cell.length_a   1.000
_cell.length_b   1.000
_cell.length_c   1.000
_cell.angle_alpha   90.00
_cell.angle_beta   90.00
_cell.angle_gamma   90.00
#
_symmetry.space_group_name_H-M   'P 1'
#
loop_
_entity.id
_entity.type
_entity.pdbx_description
1 polymer ?
#
loop_
_entity_poly.entity_id
_entity_poly.type
_entity_poly.pdbx_seq_one_letter_code
_entity_poly.pdbx_strand_id
1 'polypeptide(L)'
;MFFSRSIIECPRSDYFAVNVGALYNKSEIVLFCFHPASKIIFLIFHRLYDSVMNIKQYAFANCSSWTTINILKCVENVESSIFFICDHLRCGVIIENRTISFIRKIISECLLNPKVIYPCDSHTCQCRIINTEITQSFLI
;
A
#
# COMPACT_ATOMS: atom_id res chain seq x y z
N MET A 1 -1.94 -7.50 22.02
CA MET A 1 -2.25 -6.57 20.91
C MET A 1 -3.60 -5.96 21.24
N PHE A 2 -3.64 -4.64 21.49
CA PHE A 2 -4.90 -3.95 21.78
C PHE A 2 -5.32 -3.16 20.54
N PHE A 3 -6.55 -3.39 20.08
CA PHE A 3 -7.18 -2.57 19.05
C PHE A 3 -8.04 -1.53 19.76
N SER A 4 -7.56 -0.30 19.86
CA SER A 4 -8.43 0.83 20.23
C SER A 4 -9.16 1.30 18.97
N ARG A 5 -10.25 2.07 19.15
CA ARG A 5 -11.22 2.50 18.10
C ARG A 5 -10.64 3.03 16.77
N SER A 6 -9.34 3.30 16.65
CA SER A 6 -8.68 3.68 15.40
C SER A 6 -7.16 3.39 15.33
N ILE A 7 -6.56 2.75 16.34
CA ILE A 7 -5.10 2.67 16.49
C ILE A 7 -4.71 1.25 16.93
N ILE A 8 -3.63 0.73 16.32
CA ILE A 8 -2.98 -0.50 16.77
C ILE A 8 -1.97 -0.13 17.83
N GLU A 9 -2.09 -0.69 19.03
CA GLU A 9 -1.10 -0.49 20.09
C GLU A 9 -0.45 -1.81 20.48
N CYS A 10 0.88 -1.80 20.41
CA CYS A 10 1.76 -2.89 20.84
C CYS A 10 2.75 -2.36 21.88
N PRO A 11 2.31 -2.05 23.11
CA PRO A 11 3.22 -1.58 24.15
C PRO A 11 4.21 -2.69 24.50
N ARG A 12 5.51 -2.44 24.22
CA ARG A 12 6.65 -3.32 24.55
C ARG A 12 6.56 -4.74 23.97
N SER A 13 6.50 -4.85 22.65
CA SER A 13 6.70 -6.13 21.96
C SER A 13 8.15 -6.29 21.46
N ASP A 14 8.71 -7.47 21.70
CA ASP A 14 9.99 -7.91 21.12
C ASP A 14 9.83 -8.40 19.67
N TYR A 15 8.60 -8.66 19.23
CA TYR A 15 8.30 -9.27 17.94
C TYR A 15 7.71 -8.28 16.93
N PHE A 16 6.94 -7.30 17.42
CA PHE A 16 6.19 -6.38 16.58
C PHE A 16 6.55 -4.93 16.85
N ALA A 17 6.44 -4.10 15.81
CA ALA A 17 6.53 -2.66 15.88
C ALA A 17 5.24 -2.06 15.31
N VAL A 18 4.81 -0.92 15.86
CA VAL A 18 3.75 -0.12 15.24
C VAL A 18 4.38 1.18 14.79
N ASN A 19 4.30 1.46 13.51
CA ASN A 19 4.82 2.68 12.91
C ASN A 19 3.76 3.26 11.97
N VAL A 20 3.49 4.57 12.08
CA VAL A 20 2.48 5.28 11.28
C VAL A 20 1.15 4.50 11.13
N GLY A 21 0.63 3.93 12.23
CA GLY A 21 -0.65 3.20 12.22
C GLY A 21 -0.66 1.83 11.51
N ALA A 22 0.49 1.35 11.04
CA ALA A 22 0.70 -0.01 10.55
C ALA A 22 1.46 -0.87 11.57
N LEU A 23 1.16 -2.17 11.56
CA LEU A 23 1.84 -3.20 12.32
C LEU A 23 2.90 -3.89 11.46
N TYR A 24 4.12 -3.90 11.96
CA TYR A 24 5.27 -4.54 11.36
C TYR A 24 5.87 -5.60 12.28
N ASN A 25 6.76 -6.44 11.74
CA ASN A 25 7.74 -7.13 12.58
C ASN A 25 8.73 -6.13 13.20
N LYS A 26 9.51 -6.57 14.20
CA LYS A 26 10.45 -5.71 14.92
C LYS A 26 11.49 -5.02 14.02
N SER A 27 11.91 -5.69 12.95
CA SER A 27 12.88 -5.17 11.98
C SER A 27 12.27 -4.30 10.88
N GLU A 28 10.96 -4.08 10.88
CA GLU A 28 10.20 -3.29 9.89
C GLU A 28 10.30 -3.78 8.43
N ILE A 29 10.68 -5.04 8.24
CA ILE A 29 10.80 -5.70 6.93
C ILE A 29 9.48 -6.28 6.44
N VAL A 30 8.60 -6.67 7.38
CA VAL A 30 7.33 -7.33 7.10
C VAL A 30 6.20 -6.45 7.59
N LEU A 31 5.35 -6.00 6.67
CA LEU A 31 4.08 -5.35 6.98
C LEU A 31 2.99 -6.40 7.16
N PHE A 32 2.42 -6.47 8.36
CA PHE A 32 1.34 -7.39 8.68
C PHE A 32 -0.03 -6.79 8.37
N CYS A 33 -0.29 -5.58 8.86
CA CYS A 33 -1.54 -4.90 8.61
C CYS A 33 -1.45 -3.41 8.82
N PHE A 34 -2.26 -2.67 8.09
CA PHE A 34 -2.57 -1.30 8.33
C PHE A 34 -4.00 -1.20 8.85
N HIS A 35 -4.22 -0.39 9.88
CA HIS A 35 -5.52 -0.33 10.54
C HIS A 35 -6.60 0.26 9.62
N PRO A 36 -7.71 -0.45 9.30
CA PRO A 36 -8.72 0.02 8.34
C PRO A 36 -9.46 1.30 8.77
N ALA A 37 -9.55 1.52 10.09
CA ALA A 37 -10.13 2.72 10.71
C ALA A 37 -9.08 3.77 11.09
N SER A 38 -7.84 3.63 10.60
CA SER A 38 -6.80 4.62 10.85
C SER A 38 -7.22 5.96 10.25
N LYS A 39 -7.02 7.03 11.03
CA LYS A 39 -7.23 8.41 10.55
C LYS A 39 -6.12 8.87 9.59
N ILE A 40 -5.07 8.06 9.44
CA ILE A 40 -3.98 8.33 8.50
C ILE A 40 -4.49 8.07 7.09
N ILE A 41 -4.39 9.11 6.26
CA ILE A 41 -4.91 9.13 4.88
C ILE A 41 -3.83 8.82 3.84
N PHE A 42 -2.55 8.76 4.26
CA PHE A 42 -1.41 8.43 3.42
C PHE A 42 -0.48 7.43 4.11
N LEU A 43 -0.10 6.36 3.42
CA LEU A 43 1.10 5.60 3.75
C LEU A 43 2.12 5.74 2.63
N ILE A 44 3.18 6.46 2.95
CA ILE A 44 4.30 6.69 2.05
C ILE A 44 5.47 5.93 2.62
N PHE A 45 5.89 4.90 1.90
CA PHE A 45 7.19 4.31 2.12
C PHE A 45 8.23 5.10 1.31
N HIS A 46 9.33 5.50 1.94
CA HIS A 46 10.45 6.20 1.34
C HIS A 46 11.61 5.24 1.09
N ARG A 47 12.02 5.08 -0.18
CA ARG A 47 13.04 4.12 -0.61
C ARG A 47 14.38 4.20 0.17
N LEU A 48 14.76 5.37 0.68
CA LEU A 48 16.02 5.52 1.43
C LEU A 48 15.95 5.06 2.89
N TYR A 49 14.76 4.97 3.48
CA TYR A 49 14.59 4.78 4.92
C TYR A 49 13.74 3.57 5.28
N ASP A 50 12.86 3.13 4.38
CA ASP A 50 11.99 1.98 4.63
C ASP A 50 12.57 0.69 4.04
N SER A 51 12.57 -0.34 4.87
CA SER A 51 13.12 -1.67 4.58
C SER A 51 12.05 -2.72 4.26
N VAL A 52 10.81 -2.32 4.01
CA VAL A 52 9.69 -3.24 3.78
C VAL A 52 9.92 -4.05 2.51
N MET A 53 10.15 -5.35 2.68
CA MET A 53 10.32 -6.31 1.58
C MET A 53 9.12 -7.24 1.41
N ASN A 54 8.30 -7.39 2.46
CA ASN A 54 7.19 -8.33 2.50
C ASN A 54 5.89 -7.65 2.95
N ILE A 55 4.81 -7.86 2.19
CA ILE A 55 3.46 -7.42 2.52
C ILE A 55 2.56 -8.65 2.67
N LYS A 56 1.99 -8.82 3.87
CA LYS A 56 1.15 -9.97 4.22
C LYS A 56 -0.26 -9.87 3.65
N GLN A 57 -0.90 -11.03 3.49
CA GLN A 57 -2.27 -11.17 3.02
C GLN A 57 -3.19 -10.25 3.83
N TYR A 58 -4.07 -9.53 3.15
CA TYR A 58 -5.01 -8.57 3.76
C TYR A 58 -4.37 -7.38 4.49
N ALA A 59 -3.09 -7.09 4.27
CA ALA A 59 -2.41 -6.00 4.97
C ALA A 59 -3.10 -4.64 4.82
N PHE A 60 -3.79 -4.38 3.71
CA PHE A 60 -4.59 -3.17 3.48
C PHE A 60 -6.08 -3.46 3.35
N ALA A 61 -6.58 -4.59 3.88
CA ALA A 61 -7.98 -4.95 3.70
C ALA A 61 -8.93 -3.93 4.36
N ASN A 62 -10.06 -3.67 3.71
CA ASN A 62 -11.13 -2.80 4.20
C ASN A 62 -10.69 -1.33 4.44
N CYS A 63 -9.64 -0.84 3.77
CA CYS A 63 -9.19 0.55 3.89
C CYS A 63 -10.30 1.52 3.48
N SER A 64 -10.85 2.24 4.47
CA SER A 64 -12.03 3.10 4.31
C SER A 64 -11.70 4.60 4.15
N SER A 65 -10.50 5.01 4.57
CA SER A 65 -10.15 6.42 4.80
C SER A 65 -8.98 6.94 3.93
N TRP A 66 -8.57 6.19 2.91
CA TRP A 66 -7.28 6.40 2.24
C TRP A 66 -7.33 7.23 0.97
N THR A 67 -6.33 8.09 0.81
CA THR A 67 -6.10 8.92 -0.38
C THR A 67 -4.81 8.60 -1.14
N THR A 68 -3.78 8.02 -0.51
CA THR A 68 -2.49 7.75 -1.21
C THR A 68 -1.69 6.59 -0.60
N ILE A 69 -1.14 5.70 -1.44
CA ILE A 69 -0.30 4.55 -1.06
C ILE A 69 0.91 4.49 -1.97
N ASN A 70 2.12 4.32 -1.43
CA ASN A 70 3.30 4.03 -2.25
C ASN A 70 3.72 2.56 -2.13
N ILE A 71 3.57 1.76 -3.19
CA ILE A 71 4.11 0.39 -3.28
C ILE A 71 5.51 0.49 -3.89
N LEU A 72 6.55 0.32 -3.06
CA LEU A 72 7.95 0.49 -3.44
C LEU A 72 8.49 -0.60 -4.38
N LYS A 73 9.61 -0.27 -5.04
CA LYS A 73 10.39 -1.22 -5.84
C LYS A 73 11.06 -2.31 -5.00
N CYS A 74 11.33 -2.02 -3.73
CA CYS A 74 11.98 -2.94 -2.78
C CYS A 74 11.04 -4.02 -2.24
N VAL A 75 9.74 -3.93 -2.52
CA VAL A 75 8.79 -4.99 -2.15
C VAL A 75 9.00 -6.18 -3.08
N GLU A 76 9.69 -7.20 -2.57
CA GLU A 76 9.95 -8.44 -3.29
C GLU A 76 8.74 -9.37 -3.24
N ASN A 77 8.06 -9.40 -2.09
CA ASN A 77 7.06 -10.41 -1.79
C ASN A 77 5.74 -9.75 -1.36
N VAL A 78 4.78 -9.72 -2.28
CA VAL A 78 3.37 -9.40 -2.02
C VAL A 78 2.56 -10.70 -2.00
N GLU A 79 1.87 -10.95 -0.89
CA GLU A 79 0.86 -12.01 -0.79
C GLU A 79 -0.43 -11.60 -1.51
N SER A 80 -1.38 -12.53 -1.68
CA SER A 80 -2.63 -12.25 -2.40
C SER A 80 -3.59 -11.37 -1.57
N SER A 81 -4.58 -10.77 -2.24
CA SER A 81 -5.70 -10.05 -1.63
C SER A 81 -5.31 -8.94 -0.62
N ILE A 82 -4.15 -8.31 -0.78
CA ILE A 82 -3.71 -7.25 0.13
C ILE A 82 -4.66 -6.04 0.14
N PHE A 83 -5.38 -5.77 -0.97
CA PHE A 83 -6.36 -4.70 -1.10
C PHE A 83 -7.81 -5.19 -1.06
N PHE A 84 -8.07 -6.31 -0.38
CA PHE A 84 -9.43 -6.86 -0.27
C PHE A 84 -10.43 -5.83 0.28
N ILE A 85 -11.53 -5.60 -0.44
CA ILE A 85 -12.62 -4.67 -0.06
C ILE A 85 -12.10 -3.23 0.19
N CYS A 86 -11.22 -2.74 -0.67
CA CYS A 86 -10.76 -1.34 -0.66
C CYS A 86 -11.65 -0.41 -1.50
N ASP A 87 -12.97 -0.43 -1.29
CA ASP A 87 -13.92 0.27 -2.18
C ASP A 87 -13.83 1.81 -2.14
N HIS A 88 -13.24 2.35 -1.07
CA HIS A 88 -13.05 3.79 -0.89
C HIS A 88 -11.73 4.31 -1.50
N LEU A 89 -10.82 3.40 -1.88
CA LEU A 89 -9.59 3.77 -2.55
C LEU A 89 -9.91 4.11 -4.01
N ARG A 90 -9.91 5.41 -4.35
CA ARG A 90 -10.33 5.89 -5.67
C ARG A 90 -9.18 6.19 -6.62
N CYS A 91 -8.04 6.65 -6.10
CA CYS A 91 -6.89 7.15 -6.84
C CYS A 91 -5.69 7.37 -5.89
N GLY A 92 -4.51 7.64 -6.44
CA GLY A 92 -3.32 8.00 -5.64
C GLY A 92 -2.44 6.82 -5.19
N VAL A 93 -2.57 5.65 -5.80
CA VAL A 93 -1.61 4.56 -5.57
C VAL A 93 -0.44 4.70 -6.53
N ILE A 94 0.75 4.91 -5.96
CA ILE A 94 2.01 4.94 -6.68
C ILE A 94 2.59 3.54 -6.59
N ILE A 95 2.89 2.93 -7.74
CA ILE A 95 3.61 1.66 -7.83
C ILE A 95 4.96 1.97 -8.45
N GLU A 96 6.05 1.81 -7.69
CA GLU A 96 7.40 2.08 -8.19
C GLU A 96 7.96 0.96 -9.07
N ASN A 97 7.62 -0.30 -8.79
CA ASN A 97 7.98 -1.41 -9.68
C ASN A 97 7.02 -1.44 -10.87
N ARG A 98 7.47 -0.89 -12.00
CA ARG A 98 6.67 -0.77 -13.23
C ARG A 98 6.73 -2.00 -14.15
N THR A 99 7.32 -3.10 -13.69
CA THR A 99 7.35 -4.32 -14.52
C THR A 99 5.94 -4.86 -14.76
N ILE A 100 5.72 -5.36 -15.98
CA ILE A 100 4.38 -5.80 -16.41
C ILE A 100 3.82 -6.90 -15.52
N SER A 101 4.66 -7.88 -15.21
CA SER A 101 4.29 -9.00 -14.34
C SER A 101 3.90 -8.53 -12.94
N PHE A 102 4.64 -7.58 -12.36
CA PHE A 102 4.35 -7.05 -11.04
C PHE A 102 3.05 -6.25 -11.02
N ILE A 103 2.83 -5.35 -11.98
CA ILE A 103 1.58 -4.59 -12.08
C ILE A 103 0.39 -5.54 -12.24
N ARG A 104 0.49 -6.55 -13.12
CA ARG A 104 -0.57 -7.56 -13.29
C ARG A 104 -0.86 -8.28 -11.98
N LYS A 105 0.17 -8.74 -11.27
CA LYS A 105 0.02 -9.37 -9.94
C LYS A 105 -0.70 -8.46 -8.95
N ILE A 106 -0.34 -7.18 -8.89
CA ILE A 106 -0.98 -6.20 -8.00
C ILE A 106 -2.48 -6.01 -8.36
N ILE A 107 -2.82 -5.99 -9.64
CA ILE A 107 -4.21 -5.85 -10.07
C ILE A 107 -5.01 -7.13 -9.82
N SER A 108 -4.51 -8.28 -10.29
CA SER A 108 -5.28 -9.53 -10.35
C SER A 108 -5.24 -10.32 -9.05
N GLU A 109 -4.06 -10.46 -8.43
CA GLU A 109 -3.89 -11.29 -7.24
C GLU A 109 -4.04 -10.48 -5.96
N CYS A 110 -3.55 -9.23 -5.95
CA CYS A 110 -3.64 -8.34 -4.79
C CYS A 110 -4.98 -7.58 -4.72
N LEU A 111 -5.82 -7.69 -5.76
CA LEU A 111 -7.14 -7.09 -5.87
C LEU A 111 -7.14 -5.56 -5.88
N LEU A 112 -6.07 -4.93 -6.38
CA LEU A 112 -6.05 -3.49 -6.57
C LEU A 112 -6.93 -3.10 -7.76
N ASN A 113 -7.89 -2.20 -7.54
CA ASN A 113 -8.68 -1.63 -8.63
C ASN A 113 -7.76 -0.80 -9.56
N PRO A 114 -7.65 -1.11 -10.88
CA PRO A 114 -6.74 -0.43 -11.79
C PRO A 114 -6.92 1.09 -11.86
N LYS A 115 -8.14 1.58 -11.63
CA LYS A 115 -8.45 3.01 -11.64
C LYS A 115 -7.64 3.80 -10.60
N VAL A 116 -7.21 3.16 -9.53
CA VAL A 116 -6.55 3.83 -8.41
C VAL A 116 -5.08 4.17 -8.69
N ILE A 117 -4.51 3.56 -9.73
CA ILE A 117 -3.12 3.80 -10.17
C ILE A 117 -3.01 5.17 -10.84
N TYR A 118 -4.13 5.70 -11.34
CA TYR A 118 -4.17 7.05 -11.88
C TYR A 118 -4.24 8.08 -10.75
N PRO A 119 -3.55 9.23 -10.90
CA PRO A 119 -3.61 10.29 -9.90
C PRO A 119 -5.02 10.86 -9.78
N CYS A 120 -5.42 11.24 -8.56
CA CYS A 120 -6.61 12.04 -8.32
C CYS A 120 -6.36 13.42 -8.95
N ASP A 121 -7.14 13.82 -9.96
CA ASP A 121 -7.17 15.12 -10.64
C ASP A 121 -6.00 16.09 -10.33
N SER A 122 -5.07 16.13 -11.30
CA SER A 122 -3.89 16.98 -11.47
C SER A 122 -3.86 18.35 -10.78
N HIS A 123 -2.98 18.55 -9.79
CA HIS A 123 -2.33 19.85 -9.49
C HIS A 123 -0.94 19.71 -8.81
N THR A 124 -0.21 18.62 -9.01
CA THR A 124 1.19 18.51 -8.55
C THR A 124 2.11 18.06 -9.68
N CYS A 125 3.29 18.68 -9.76
CA CYS A 125 4.30 18.46 -10.81
C CYS A 125 4.76 16.99 -10.95
N GLN A 126 4.45 16.15 -9.97
CA GLN A 126 4.77 14.72 -9.92
C GLN A 126 3.90 13.84 -10.86
N CYS A 127 2.76 14.35 -11.34
CA CYS A 127 1.83 13.60 -12.21
C CYS A 127 2.36 13.33 -13.63
N ARG A 128 3.39 14.05 -14.12
CA ARG A 128 3.79 13.99 -15.53
C ARG A 128 4.56 12.73 -15.95
N ILE A 129 5.15 11.99 -15.01
CA ILE A 129 6.08 10.88 -15.32
C ILE A 129 5.37 9.51 -15.31
N ILE A 130 4.26 9.36 -14.58
CA ILE A 130 3.60 8.06 -14.36
C ILE A 130 2.78 7.60 -15.58
N ASN A 131 2.25 8.55 -16.37
CA ASN A 131 1.20 8.26 -17.35
C ASN A 131 1.69 7.86 -18.75
N THR A 132 2.95 8.09 -19.13
CA THR A 132 3.40 7.81 -20.51
C THR A 132 3.64 6.32 -20.79
N GLU A 133 3.86 5.50 -19.76
CA GLU A 133 4.17 4.06 -19.93
C GLU A 133 2.98 3.13 -19.62
N ILE A 134 1.96 3.57 -18.87
CA ILE A 134 0.82 2.72 -18.46
C ILE A 134 -0.29 2.67 -19.50
N THR A 135 -0.43 3.67 -20.37
CA THR A 135 -1.74 4.01 -20.94
C THR A 135 -2.36 3.06 -21.97
N GLN A 136 -1.75 1.96 -22.43
CA GLN A 136 -2.43 1.10 -23.43
C GLN A 136 -2.24 -0.42 -23.33
N SER A 137 -1.31 -0.97 -22.54
CA SER A 137 -0.96 -2.40 -22.57
C SER A 137 -1.42 -3.24 -21.37
N PHE A 138 -1.99 -2.61 -20.33
CA PHE A 138 -2.30 -3.30 -19.05
C PHE A 138 -3.79 -3.55 -18.81
N LEU A 139 -4.67 -3.10 -19.71
CA LEU A 139 -6.13 -3.19 -19.60
C LEU A 139 -6.75 -4.21 -20.57
N ILE A 140 -5.93 -5.07 -21.20
CA ILE A 140 -6.38 -6.15 -22.10
C ILE A 140 -6.30 -7.49 -21.35
#